data_AF-A0A519UD45-F1
#
_entry.id   AF-A0A519UD45-F1
#
_cell.length_a   1.000
_cell.length_b   1.000
_cell.length_c   1.000
_cell.angle_alpha   90.00
_cell.angle_beta   90.00
_cell.angle_gamma   90.00
#
_symmetry.space_group_name_H-M   'P 1'
#
loop_
_entity.id
_entity.type
_entity.pdbx_description
1 polymer ?
#
loop_
_entity_poly.entity_id
_entity_poly.type
_entity_poly.pdbx_seq_one_letter_code
_entity_poly.pdbx_strand_id
1 'polypeptide(L)'
;MPVFLDRLPYVGELPASFDTVGRQPYASLGYAPDDEPAAELCAQLAADYDIIFYTDHWNMRLAGLFPKAGGEVAYFGFWETSGTLLLNQVAFEQLHQDAVARGFRV
;
A
#
# COMPACT_ATOMS: atom_id res chain seq x y z
N MET A 1 -17.37 14.41 -3.30
CA MET A 1 -16.03 14.95 -3.04
C MET A 1 -15.02 14.07 -3.75
N PRO A 2 -13.98 14.62 -4.39
CA PRO A 2 -12.87 13.79 -4.86
C PRO A 2 -12.28 13.03 -3.67
N VAL A 3 -12.13 11.72 -3.83
CA VAL A 3 -11.40 10.88 -2.89
C VAL A 3 -9.93 11.08 -3.21
N PHE A 4 -9.17 11.66 -2.27
CA PHE A 4 -7.73 11.80 -2.38
C PHE A 4 -7.07 10.81 -1.44
N LEU A 5 -6.10 10.05 -1.97
CA LEU A 5 -5.22 9.21 -1.19
C LEU A 5 -3.85 9.88 -1.15
N ASP A 6 -3.23 9.88 0.02
CA ASP A 6 -1.85 10.29 0.19
C ASP A 6 -0.91 9.23 -0.39
N ARG A 7 0.21 9.72 -0.94
CA ARG A 7 1.28 8.90 -1.51
C ARG A 7 2.51 9.04 -0.64
N LEU A 8 2.81 8.01 0.13
CA LEU A 8 3.84 8.03 1.16
C LEU A 8 4.98 7.09 0.76
N PRO A 9 6.13 7.60 0.29
CA PRO A 9 7.28 6.75 0.00
C PRO A 9 7.80 6.13 1.30
N TYR A 10 8.16 4.85 1.24
CA TYR A 10 8.81 4.18 2.36
C TYR A 10 10.25 4.67 2.50
N VAL A 11 10.58 5.26 3.64
CA VAL A 11 11.92 5.79 3.96
C VAL A 11 12.51 5.12 5.21
N GLY A 12 12.14 3.87 5.46
CA GLY A 12 12.59 3.07 6.61
C GLY A 12 11.53 2.89 7.70
N GLU A 13 10.40 3.58 7.61
CA GLU A 13 9.30 3.49 8.56
C GLU A 13 7.95 3.34 7.82
N LEU A 14 7.04 2.58 8.43
CA LEU A 14 5.67 2.44 7.94
C LEU A 14 4.89 3.74 8.20
N PRO A 15 3.85 4.05 7.40
CA PRO A 15 2.94 5.14 7.70
C PRO A 15 2.39 5.02 9.13
N ALA A 16 2.26 6.14 9.85
CA ALA A 16 1.78 6.13 11.24
C ALA A 16 0.38 5.49 11.40
N SER A 17 -0.45 5.56 10.35
CA SER A 17 -1.79 4.96 10.30
C SER A 17 -1.79 3.49 9.87
N PHE A 18 -0.65 2.91 9.51
CA PHE A 18 -0.57 1.61 8.83
C PHE A 18 -1.31 0.51 9.60
N ASP A 19 -0.98 0.32 10.88
CA ASP A 19 -1.61 -0.72 11.71
C ASP A 19 -3.07 -0.41 12.03
N THR A 20 -3.39 0.87 12.28
CA THR A 20 -4.76 1.29 12.58
C THR A 20 -5.69 0.98 11.41
N VAL A 21 -5.26 1.28 10.19
CA VAL A 21 -6.02 1.00 8.97
C VAL A 21 -6.11 -0.51 8.73
N GLY A 22 -5.01 -1.25 8.84
CA GLY A 22 -4.98 -2.69 8.61
C GLY A 22 -5.90 -3.50 9.54
N ARG A 23 -6.07 -3.04 10.78
CA ARG A 23 -6.92 -3.70 11.77
C ARG A 23 -8.38 -3.29 11.70
N GLN A 24 -8.70 -2.17 11.07
CA GLN A 24 -10.05 -1.62 11.02
C GLN A 24 -11.09 -2.62 10.45
N PRO A 25 -10.81 -3.36 9.34
CA PRO A 25 -11.75 -4.36 8.82
C PRO A 25 -12.07 -5.50 9.80
N TYR A 26 -11.21 -5.70 10.79
CA TYR A 26 -11.28 -6.80 11.75
C TYR A 26 -11.83 -6.38 13.13
N ALA A 27 -12.05 -5.07 13.36
CA ALA A 27 -12.38 -4.52 14.67
C ALA A 27 -13.63 -5.17 15.33
N SER A 28 -14.60 -5.63 14.54
CA SER A 28 -15.82 -6.29 15.02
C SER A 28 -15.75 -7.83 15.06
N LEU A 29 -14.66 -8.44 14.60
CA LEU A 29 -14.57 -9.88 14.40
C LEU A 29 -13.96 -10.64 15.59
N GLY A 30 -13.45 -9.93 16.60
CA GLY A 30 -12.85 -10.52 17.80
C GLY A 30 -11.51 -11.22 17.56
N TYR A 31 -11.00 -11.14 16.33
CA TYR A 31 -9.66 -11.56 15.93
C TYR A 31 -9.14 -10.54 14.90
N ALA A 32 -7.83 -10.36 14.85
CA ALA A 32 -7.13 -9.74 13.73
C ALA A 32 -6.03 -10.72 13.31
N PRO A 33 -5.70 -10.84 12.00
CA PRO A 33 -4.53 -11.60 11.61
C PRO A 33 -3.30 -11.08 12.34
N ASP A 34 -2.45 -12.00 12.80
CA ASP A 34 -1.10 -11.64 13.23
C ASP A 34 -0.36 -11.20 11.97
N ASP A 35 -0.24 -9.89 11.79
CA ASP A 35 0.63 -9.34 10.77
C ASP A 35 2.06 -9.81 11.12
N GLU A 36 2.64 -10.71 10.31
CA GLU A 36 4.11 -10.84 10.22
C GLU A 36 4.68 -9.42 10.20
N PRO A 37 5.79 -9.12 10.89
CA PRO A 37 6.19 -7.76 11.16
C PRO A 37 6.37 -7.00 9.84
N ALA A 38 5.33 -6.26 9.43
CA ALA A 38 5.25 -5.64 8.12
C ALA A 38 6.42 -4.67 7.90
N ALA A 39 6.93 -4.10 8.99
CA ALA A 39 8.12 -3.27 9.02
C ALA A 39 9.39 -4.05 8.60
N GLU A 40 9.57 -5.27 9.09
CA GLU A 40 10.71 -6.12 8.70
C GLU A 40 10.61 -6.55 7.24
N LEU A 41 9.42 -6.93 6.78
CA LEU A 41 9.20 -7.28 5.38
C LEU A 41 9.43 -6.08 4.45
N CYS A 42 8.93 -4.89 4.80
CA CYS A 42 9.20 -3.67 4.04
C CYS A 42 10.69 -3.32 4.03
N ALA A 43 11.39 -3.48 5.15
CA ALA A 43 12.82 -3.25 5.22
C ALA A 43 13.61 -4.20 4.32
N GLN A 44 13.20 -5.47 4.23
CA GLN A 44 13.79 -6.45 3.31
C GLN A 44 13.50 -6.09 1.85
N LEU A 45 12.24 -5.82 1.51
CA LEU A 45 11.83 -5.46 0.15
C LEU A 45 12.44 -4.14 -0.32
N ALA A 46 12.71 -3.20 0.57
CA ALA A 46 13.30 -1.92 0.24
C ALA A 46 14.71 -2.02 -0.35
N ALA A 47 15.38 -3.18 -0.23
CA ALA A 47 16.64 -3.44 -0.93
C ALA A 47 16.45 -3.46 -2.45
N ASP A 48 15.38 -4.11 -2.92
CA ASP A 48 15.13 -4.41 -4.33
C ASP A 48 14.02 -3.55 -4.95
N TYR A 49 13.16 -2.95 -4.12
CA TYR A 49 11.99 -2.20 -4.53
C TYR A 49 11.95 -0.79 -3.92
N ASP A 50 11.48 0.19 -4.68
CA ASP A 50 10.90 1.40 -4.13
C ASP A 50 9.46 1.08 -3.71
N ILE A 51 9.13 1.39 -2.45
CA ILE A 51 7.80 1.12 -1.90
C ILE A 51 7.06 2.45 -1.72
N ILE A 52 5.81 2.51 -2.18
CA ILE A 52 4.93 3.66 -1.97
C ILE A 52 3.64 3.16 -1.32
N PHE A 53 3.24 3.77 -0.22
CA PHE A 53 1.95 3.52 0.40
C PHE A 53 0.91 4.53 -0.10
N TYR A 54 -0.22 4.02 -0.57
CA TYR A 54 -1.44 4.78 -0.88
C TYR A 54 -2.41 4.59 0.28
N THR A 55 -2.78 5.68 0.95
CA THR A 55 -3.68 5.60 2.10
C THR A 55 -4.51 6.86 2.25
N ASP A 56 -5.72 6.72 2.78
CA ASP A 56 -6.48 7.86 3.30
C ASP A 56 -6.27 8.02 4.81
N HIS A 57 -5.40 7.24 5.46
CA HIS A 57 -5.19 7.19 6.91
C HIS A 57 -6.33 6.64 7.76
N TRP A 58 -7.48 6.28 7.17
CA TRP A 58 -8.66 5.81 7.93
C TRP A 58 -9.22 4.49 7.46
N ASN A 59 -9.32 4.27 6.15
CA ASN A 59 -10.11 3.21 5.54
C ASN A 59 -9.38 2.37 4.51
N MET A 60 -8.21 2.81 4.04
CA MET A 60 -7.47 2.16 2.96
C MET A 60 -5.97 2.21 3.19
N ARG A 61 -5.29 1.08 3.02
CA ARG A 61 -3.85 1.02 2.76
C ARG A 61 -3.59 0.10 1.57
N LEU A 62 -2.66 0.50 0.72
CA LEU A 62 -2.16 -0.27 -0.41
C LEU A 62 -0.68 0.06 -0.58
N ALA A 63 0.20 -0.92 -0.66
CA ALA A 63 1.59 -0.72 -1.05
C ALA A 63 1.77 -0.98 -2.54
N GLY A 64 2.35 -0.04 -3.27
CA GLY A 64 2.95 -0.26 -4.58
C GLY A 64 4.43 -0.62 -4.43
N LEU A 65 4.87 -1.65 -5.13
CA LEU A 65 6.23 -2.17 -5.11
C LEU A 65 6.84 -2.00 -6.51
N PHE A 66 7.86 -1.16 -6.63
CA PHE A 66 8.47 -0.78 -7.90
C PHE A 66 9.93 -1.27 -7.94
N PRO A 67 10.29 -2.23 -8.82
CA PRO A 67 11.66 -2.76 -8.88
C PRO A 67 12.71 -1.69 -9.17
N LYS A 68 13.86 -1.72 -8.48
CA LYS A 68 14.97 -0.75 -8.67
C LYS A 68 15.87 -1.08 -9.85
N ALA A 69 16.09 -2.36 -10.16
CA ALA A 69 16.99 -2.78 -11.25
C ALA A 69 16.42 -3.98 -12.01
N GLY A 70 16.34 -3.85 -13.35
CA GLY A 70 16.00 -4.94 -14.27
C GLY A 70 14.55 -5.46 -14.21
N GLY A 71 13.71 -4.93 -13.31
CA GLY A 71 12.30 -5.31 -13.23
C GLY A 71 11.43 -4.48 -14.18
N GLU A 72 10.58 -5.15 -14.93
CA GLU A 72 9.65 -4.52 -15.87
C GLU A 72 8.23 -4.36 -15.30
N VAL A 73 7.91 -5.04 -14.19
CA VAL A 73 6.54 -5.16 -13.66
C VAL A 73 6.48 -4.55 -12.26
N ALA A 74 5.50 -3.67 -12.03
CA ALA A 74 5.18 -3.19 -10.70
C ALA A 74 4.21 -4.17 -10.01
N TYR A 75 4.37 -4.35 -8.70
CA TYR A 75 3.50 -5.22 -7.89
C TYR A 75 2.74 -4.41 -6.85
N PHE A 76 1.75 -5.05 -6.21
CA PHE A 76 1.04 -4.49 -5.07
C PHE A 76 1.06 -5.46 -3.88
N GLY A 77 0.95 -4.92 -2.67
CA GLY A 77 0.89 -5.66 -1.43
C GLY A 77 0.22 -4.85 -0.32
N PHE A 78 0.12 -5.42 0.88
CA PHE A 78 -0.51 -4.78 2.07
C PHE A 78 -1.81 -4.06 1.72
N TRP A 79 -2.71 -4.79 1.05
CA TRP A 79 -3.97 -4.26 0.55
C TRP A 79 -5.09 -4.55 1.54
N GLU A 80 -5.43 -3.54 2.32
CA GLU A 80 -6.53 -3.61 3.29
C GLU A 80 -7.46 -2.40 3.12
N THR A 81 -8.76 -2.68 3.10
CA THR A 81 -9.81 -1.68 2.82
C THR A 81 -11.07 -1.96 3.63
N SER A 82 -11.81 -0.92 4.00
CA SER A 82 -13.13 -1.03 4.65
C SER A 82 -14.25 -1.54 3.73
N GLY A 83 -13.92 -2.04 2.54
CA GLY A 83 -14.89 -2.63 1.59
C GLY A 83 -15.55 -1.62 0.66
N THR A 84 -15.03 -0.38 0.58
CA THR A 84 -15.57 0.64 -0.32
C THR A 84 -14.97 0.47 -1.73
N LEU A 85 -15.78 0.06 -2.71
CA LEU A 85 -15.34 -0.15 -4.10
C LEU A 85 -14.64 1.08 -4.69
N LEU A 86 -15.17 2.28 -4.40
CA LEU A 86 -14.59 3.53 -4.90
C LEU A 86 -13.15 3.76 -4.36
N LEU A 87 -12.89 3.43 -3.09
CA LEU A 87 -11.54 3.58 -2.52
C LEU A 87 -10.54 2.65 -3.21
N ASN A 88 -10.96 1.40 -3.48
CA ASN A 88 -10.13 0.44 -4.23
C ASN A 88 -9.82 0.99 -5.63
N GLN A 89 -10.83 1.45 -6.37
CA GLN A 89 -10.65 1.98 -7.71
C GLN A 89 -9.66 3.14 -7.73
N VAL A 90 -9.78 4.08 -6.78
CA VAL A 90 -8.86 5.21 -6.68
C VAL A 90 -7.44 4.77 -6.33
N ALA A 91 -7.28 3.82 -5.40
CA ALA A 91 -5.96 3.31 -5.00
C ALA A 91 -5.23 2.61 -6.17
N PHE A 92 -5.92 1.71 -6.86
CA PHE A 92 -5.35 1.00 -8.02
C PHE A 92 -5.11 1.92 -9.22
N GLU A 93 -5.96 2.92 -9.45
CA GLU A 93 -5.73 3.92 -10.49
C GLU A 93 -4.48 4.76 -10.20
N GLN A 94 -4.26 5.17 -8.94
CA GLN A 94 -3.04 5.89 -8.56
C GLN A 94 -1.79 5.02 -8.70
N LEU A 95 -1.84 3.76 -8.25
CA LEU A 95 -0.74 2.82 -8.44
C LEU A 95 -0.42 2.62 -9.91
N HIS A 96 -1.44 2.46 -10.75
CA HIS A 96 -1.29 2.30 -12.20
C HIS A 96 -0.64 3.55 -12.83
N GLN A 97 -1.09 4.74 -12.46
CA GLN A 97 -0.51 6.00 -12.95
C GLN A 97 0.96 6.13 -12.55
N ASP A 98 1.31 5.81 -11.31
CA ASP A 98 2.69 5.87 -10.83
C ASP A 98 3.57 4.80 -11.50
N ALA A 99 3.03 3.59 -11.76
CA ALA A 99 3.71 2.55 -12.52
C ALA A 99 4.02 2.99 -13.95
N VAL A 100 3.02 3.50 -14.67
CA VAL A 100 3.18 4.00 -16.05
C VAL A 100 4.15 5.18 -16.11
N ALA A 101 4.05 6.14 -15.18
CA ALA A 101 4.94 7.30 -15.13
C ALA A 101 6.41 6.92 -14.90
N ARG A 102 6.65 5.78 -14.22
CA ARG A 102 7.99 5.23 -13.97
C ARG A 102 8.44 4.23 -15.05
N GLY A 103 7.61 3.95 -16.06
CA GLY A 103 7.94 3.06 -17.17
C GLY A 103 7.72 1.57 -16.88
N PHE A 104 6.98 1.22 -15.84
CA PHE A 104 6.64 -0.17 -15.54
C PHE A 104 5.40 -0.64 -16.31
N ARG A 105 5.36 -1.94 -16.55
CA ARG A 105 4.17 -2.68 -16.97
C ARG A 105 3.31 -2.96 -15.74
N VAL A 106 2.00 -2.89 -15.94
CA VAL A 106 0.98 -3.02 -14.89
C VAL A 106 0.00 -4.12 -15.26
#